data_AF-A0A833RUJ4-F1
#
_entry.id   AF-A0A833RUJ4-F1
#
_cell.length_a   1.000
_cell.length_b   1.000
_cell.length_c   1.000
_cell.angle_alpha   90.00
_cell.angle_beta   90.00
_cell.angle_gamma   90.00
#
_symmetry.space_group_name_H-M   'P 1'
#
loop_
_entity.id
_entity.type
_entity.pdbx_description
1 polymer ?
#
loop_
_entity_poly.entity_id
_entity_poly.type
_entity_poly.pdbx_seq_one_letter_code
_entity_poly.pdbx_strand_id
1 'polypeptide(L)'
;MEQQYGGGKWTVVPTPGNSVGHEFQQQHFQQPHLQQSQLQQQQQPHPQHPSLASHFHLLPLVEKLTNGIEAGTRDQHFDALVEELSSQFARCQQLLNSISGTISSKSMTVEGQKRVLEETMQQLNQRRDLMNKYRSSVEEVMNSSNI
;
A
#
# COMPACT_ATOMS: atom_id res chain seq x y z
N MET A 1 22.88 -33.09 7.21
CA MET A 1 21.74 -33.49 6.35
C MET A 1 20.49 -33.29 7.18
N GLU A 2 19.79 -32.16 7.05
CA GLU A 2 18.67 -31.97 6.09
C GLU A 2 17.47 -32.86 6.51
N GLN A 3 16.22 -32.42 6.71
CA GLN A 3 15.42 -31.20 6.54
C GLN A 3 14.33 -31.25 7.67
N GLN A 4 13.42 -30.31 7.94
CA GLN A 4 12.41 -29.76 7.05
C GLN A 4 11.55 -28.73 7.81
N TYR A 5 11.24 -27.63 7.13
CA TYR A 5 10.32 -26.57 7.54
C TYR A 5 8.87 -27.08 7.66
N GLY A 6 8.14 -26.61 8.68
CA GLY A 6 6.69 -26.83 8.82
C GLY A 6 6.01 -25.57 9.38
N GLY A 7 5.20 -24.92 8.53
CA GLY A 7 4.63 -23.59 8.74
C GLY A 7 3.69 -23.47 9.94
N GLY A 8 3.94 -22.43 10.75
CA GLY A 8 3.01 -21.96 11.78
C GLY A 8 1.75 -21.37 11.14
N LYS A 9 0.65 -22.10 11.32
CA LYS A 9 -0.73 -21.70 11.06
C LYS A 9 -1.07 -20.48 11.92
N TRP A 10 -1.04 -19.27 11.35
CA TRP A 10 -1.59 -18.08 12.02
C TRP A 10 -3.11 -18.26 12.14
N THR A 11 -3.56 -18.76 13.28
CA THR A 11 -4.98 -18.82 13.61
C THR A 11 -5.46 -17.39 13.82
N VAL A 12 -6.18 -16.85 12.83
CA VAL A 12 -6.94 -15.60 12.97
C VAL A 12 -8.00 -15.84 14.04
N VAL A 13 -7.93 -15.09 15.13
CA VAL A 13 -8.95 -15.02 16.17
C VAL A 13 -10.10 -14.15 15.65
N PRO A 14 -11.33 -14.67 15.46
CA PRO A 14 -12.47 -13.83 15.15
C PRO A 14 -13.05 -13.28 16.47
N THR A 15 -12.94 -11.98 16.68
CA THR A 15 -13.72 -11.26 17.70
C THR A 15 -15.06 -10.77 17.09
N PRO A 16 -16.14 -10.73 17.88
CA PRO A 16 -17.51 -10.68 17.36
C PRO A 16 -17.91 -9.26 16.95
N GLY A 17 -18.37 -9.11 15.71
CA GLY A 17 -19.18 -7.99 15.27
C GLY A 17 -20.61 -8.48 14.99
N ASN A 18 -21.57 -7.92 15.73
CA ASN A 18 -23.01 -7.86 15.47
C ASN A 18 -23.66 -8.92 14.55
N SER A 19 -24.39 -9.86 15.17
CA SER A 19 -25.45 -10.64 14.52
C SER A 19 -26.83 -10.04 14.83
N VAL A 20 -27.56 -9.62 13.80
CA VAL A 20 -29.03 -9.70 13.70
C VAL A 20 -29.22 -10.30 12.31
N GLY A 21 -29.51 -11.58 12.13
CA GLY A 21 -30.65 -12.35 12.65
C GLY A 21 -31.27 -13.00 11.42
N HIS A 22 -30.88 -14.23 11.10
CA HIS A 22 -31.51 -15.04 10.07
C HIS A 22 -32.41 -16.06 10.78
N GLU A 23 -33.73 -15.80 10.75
CA GLU A 23 -34.74 -16.74 11.22
C GLU A 23 -34.91 -17.89 10.22
N PHE A 24 -35.02 -19.08 10.78
CA PHE A 24 -35.28 -20.35 10.12
C PHE A 24 -36.75 -20.44 9.71
N GLN A 25 -37.05 -20.81 8.45
CA GLN A 25 -38.30 -21.54 8.17
C GLN A 25 -38.13 -22.63 7.09
N GLN A 26 -38.13 -23.85 7.62
CA GLN A 26 -38.48 -25.19 7.15
C GLN A 26 -38.89 -25.51 5.68
N GLN A 27 -38.27 -26.63 5.25
CA GLN A 27 -38.79 -27.83 4.57
C GLN A 27 -39.22 -27.78 3.09
N HIS A 28 -38.40 -28.42 2.23
CA HIS A 28 -38.91 -29.46 1.33
C HIS A 28 -37.82 -30.48 0.99
N PHE A 29 -38.16 -31.77 1.09
CA PHE A 29 -37.33 -32.92 0.78
C PHE A 29 -37.52 -33.27 -0.70
N GLN A 30 -36.45 -33.44 -1.51
CA GLN A 30 -36.41 -34.39 -2.64
C GLN A 30 -34.99 -34.58 -3.21
N GLN A 31 -34.78 -35.81 -3.70
CA GLN A 31 -33.55 -36.54 -4.06
C GLN A 31 -32.64 -35.94 -5.17
N PRO A 32 -31.41 -36.50 -5.37
CA PRO A 32 -30.36 -35.89 -6.19
C PRO A 32 -30.58 -36.13 -7.69
N HIS A 33 -30.63 -35.05 -8.47
CA HIS A 33 -30.50 -35.13 -9.93
C HIS A 33 -29.16 -34.55 -10.36
N LEU A 34 -28.34 -35.42 -10.95
CA LEU A 34 -27.14 -35.11 -11.71
C LEU A 34 -27.46 -34.11 -12.83
N GLN A 35 -26.96 -32.87 -12.76
CA GLN A 35 -26.92 -32.03 -13.96
C GLN A 35 -25.61 -31.26 -14.02
N GLN A 36 -24.67 -31.91 -14.71
CA GLN A 36 -23.55 -31.33 -15.43
C GLN A 36 -23.99 -30.03 -16.12
N SER A 37 -23.63 -28.89 -15.55
CA SER A 37 -23.74 -27.59 -16.23
C SER A 37 -22.34 -27.05 -16.46
N GLN A 38 -21.99 -26.99 -17.75
CA GLN A 38 -20.85 -26.28 -18.30
C GLN A 38 -20.65 -24.94 -17.58
N LEU A 39 -19.53 -24.80 -16.86
CA LEU A 39 -19.02 -23.48 -16.53
C LEU A 39 -18.49 -22.87 -17.82
N GLN A 40 -19.39 -22.16 -18.50
CA GLN A 40 -19.06 -21.21 -19.56
C GLN A 40 -18.10 -20.19 -18.94
N GLN A 41 -16.86 -20.21 -19.43
CA GLN A 41 -15.78 -19.35 -19.01
C GLN A 41 -16.16 -17.91 -19.36
N GLN A 42 -16.81 -17.21 -18.43
CA GLN A 42 -17.07 -15.79 -18.54
C GLN A 42 -15.72 -15.08 -18.36
N GLN A 43 -15.01 -14.85 -19.48
CA GLN A 43 -13.90 -13.92 -19.55
C GLN A 43 -14.45 -12.53 -19.23
N GLN A 44 -14.47 -12.17 -17.95
CA GLN A 44 -14.54 -10.77 -17.59
C GLN A 44 -13.26 -10.08 -18.11
N PRO A 45 -13.37 -9.00 -18.89
CA PRO A 45 -12.21 -8.17 -19.20
C PRO A 45 -11.70 -7.59 -17.89
N HIS A 46 -10.55 -8.07 -17.44
CA HIS A 46 -9.82 -7.49 -16.32
C HIS A 46 -9.53 -6.02 -16.69
N PRO A 47 -9.97 -5.02 -15.89
CA PRO A 47 -9.54 -3.65 -16.13
C PRO A 47 -8.03 -3.59 -15.93
N GLN A 48 -7.29 -3.55 -17.05
CA GLN A 48 -5.85 -3.35 -17.01
C GLN A 48 -5.60 -1.91 -16.59
N HIS A 49 -5.44 -1.70 -15.29
CA HIS A 49 -4.91 -0.45 -14.78
C HIS A 49 -3.49 -0.30 -15.35
N PRO A 50 -3.19 0.78 -16.11
CA PRO A 50 -1.85 0.99 -16.62
C PRO A 50 -0.88 1.15 -15.45
N SER A 51 0.20 0.36 -15.47
CA SER A 51 1.29 0.49 -14.48
C SER A 51 1.84 1.91 -14.48
N LEU A 52 2.33 2.38 -13.32
CA LEU A 52 2.93 3.70 -13.18
C LEU A 52 4.00 3.96 -14.26
N ALA A 53 4.84 2.96 -14.54
CA ALA A 53 5.90 3.04 -15.54
C ALA A 53 5.37 3.25 -16.97
N SER A 54 4.15 2.80 -17.28
CA SER A 54 3.57 2.94 -18.62
C SER A 54 3.40 4.41 -19.02
N HIS A 55 3.20 5.30 -18.05
CA HIS A 55 3.00 6.73 -18.29
C HIS A 55 4.28 7.43 -18.81
N PHE A 56 5.47 6.87 -18.53
CA PHE A 56 6.77 7.50 -18.85
C PHE A 56 7.42 7.01 -20.16
N HIS A 57 6.61 6.58 -21.14
CA HIS A 57 7.09 6.22 -22.47
C HIS A 57 7.35 7.47 -23.34
N LEU A 58 8.35 8.26 -22.98
CA LEU A 58 8.73 9.50 -23.68
C LEU A 58 9.83 9.27 -24.72
N LEU A 59 10.75 8.34 -24.44
CA LEU A 59 11.91 8.07 -25.29
C LEU A 59 11.53 7.80 -26.76
N PRO A 60 10.53 6.96 -27.09
CA PRO A 60 10.19 6.67 -28.48
C PRO A 60 9.67 7.90 -29.26
N LEU A 61 9.01 8.84 -28.56
CA LEU A 61 8.51 10.08 -29.16
C LEU A 61 9.67 11.03 -29.44
N VAL A 62 10.62 11.13 -28.51
CA VAL A 62 11.83 11.94 -28.66
C VAL A 62 12.71 11.39 -29.79
N GLU A 63 12.89 10.07 -29.89
CA GLU A 63 13.66 9.45 -30.98
C GLU A 63 13.05 9.76 -32.36
N LYS A 64 11.73 9.66 -32.49
CA LYS A 64 11.03 10.02 -33.74
C LYS A 64 11.19 11.50 -34.08
N LEU A 65 11.15 12.39 -33.08
CA LEU A 65 11.38 13.82 -33.27
C LEU A 65 12.82 14.10 -33.70
N THR A 66 13.81 13.49 -33.04
CA THR A 66 15.23 13.63 -33.41
C THR A 66 15.46 13.21 -34.86
N ASN A 67 14.93 12.06 -35.28
CA ASN A 67 15.00 11.59 -36.67
C ASN A 67 14.39 12.59 -37.65
N GLY A 68 13.25 13.21 -37.29
CA GLY A 68 12.62 14.26 -38.10
C GLY A 68 13.46 15.53 -38.23
N ILE A 69 14.16 15.92 -37.17
CA ILE A 69 15.11 17.05 -37.16
C ILE A 69 16.32 16.73 -38.04
N GLU A 70 16.92 15.55 -37.87
CA GLU A 70 18.10 15.11 -38.63
C GLU A 70 17.80 14.97 -40.13
N ALA A 71 16.59 14.53 -40.49
CA ALA A 71 16.13 14.48 -41.87
C ALA A 71 15.78 15.86 -42.46
N GLY A 72 15.73 16.91 -41.63
CA GLY A 72 15.35 18.27 -42.04
C GLY A 72 13.85 18.42 -42.35
N THR A 73 13.01 17.49 -41.90
CA THR A 73 11.59 17.41 -42.27
C THR A 73 10.72 18.05 -41.19
N ARG A 74 10.29 19.30 -41.41
CA ARG A 74 9.28 20.00 -40.59
C ARG A 74 7.92 20.00 -41.29
N ASP A 75 7.34 18.81 -41.41
CA ASP A 75 5.99 18.61 -41.96
C ASP A 75 4.95 18.56 -40.83
N GLN A 76 3.65 18.53 -41.15
CA GLN A 76 2.56 18.44 -40.16
C GLN A 76 2.72 17.27 -39.18
N HIS A 77 3.30 16.16 -39.63
CA HIS A 77 3.62 15.03 -38.75
C HIS A 77 4.64 15.40 -37.66
N PHE A 78 5.60 16.26 -37.97
CA PHE A 78 6.58 16.75 -36.99
C PHE A 78 5.91 17.61 -35.92
N ASP A 79 5.07 18.57 -36.32
CA ASP A 79 4.30 19.39 -35.39
C ASP A 79 3.36 18.54 -34.50
N ALA A 80 2.72 17.52 -35.09
CA ALA A 80 1.89 16.59 -34.33
C ALA A 80 2.69 15.79 -33.27
N LEU A 81 3.92 15.37 -33.60
CA LEU A 81 4.79 14.70 -32.63
C LEU A 81 5.22 15.63 -31.48
N VAL A 82 5.47 16.91 -31.78
CA VAL A 82 5.78 17.91 -30.75
C VAL A 82 4.58 18.11 -29.81
N GLU A 83 3.38 18.21 -30.36
CA GLU A 83 2.15 18.33 -29.58
C GLU A 83 1.89 17.09 -28.72
N GLU A 84 2.06 15.89 -29.28
CA GLU A 84 1.91 14.62 -28.57
C GLU A 84 2.92 14.49 -27.42
N LEU A 85 4.19 14.83 -27.66
CA LEU A 85 5.22 14.83 -26.63
C LEU A 85 4.89 15.82 -25.50
N SER A 86 4.45 17.03 -25.85
CA SER A 86 4.03 18.05 -24.89
C SER A 86 2.86 17.58 -24.03
N SER A 87 1.85 16.98 -24.65
CA SER A 87 0.70 16.38 -23.97
C SER A 87 1.11 15.24 -23.03
N GLN A 88 2.06 14.40 -23.45
CA GLN A 88 2.60 13.33 -22.60
C GLN A 88 3.37 13.90 -21.38
N PHE A 89 4.17 14.95 -21.55
CA PHE A 89 4.82 15.62 -20.42
C PHE A 89 3.81 16.21 -19.44
N ALA A 90 2.75 16.85 -19.94
CA ALA A 90 1.70 17.38 -19.08
C ALA A 90 1.02 16.28 -18.25
N ARG A 91 0.73 15.12 -18.87
CA ARG A 91 0.17 13.96 -18.16
C ARG A 91 1.12 13.38 -17.12
N CYS A 92 2.41 13.21 -17.45
CA CYS A 92 3.44 12.79 -16.51
C CYS A 92 3.52 13.75 -15.31
N GLN A 93 3.51 15.05 -15.56
CA GLN A 93 3.57 16.06 -14.51
C GLN A 93 2.33 16.01 -13.60
N GLN A 94 1.13 15.88 -14.17
CA GLN A 94 -0.10 15.74 -13.40
C GLN A 94 -0.08 14.50 -12.51
N LEU A 95 0.43 13.38 -13.03
CA LEU A 95 0.59 12.15 -12.27
C LEU A 95 1.56 12.33 -11.10
N LEU A 96 2.72 12.96 -11.33
CA LEU A 96 3.69 13.27 -10.27
C LEU A 96 3.09 14.21 -9.22
N ASN A 97 2.33 15.23 -9.63
CA ASN A 97 1.63 16.13 -8.71
C ASN A 97 0.59 15.39 -7.86
N SER A 98 -0.18 14.48 -8.47
CA SER A 98 -1.17 13.64 -7.78
C SER A 98 -0.53 12.70 -6.76
N ILE A 99 0.58 12.06 -7.14
CA ILE A 99 1.37 11.21 -6.24
C ILE A 99 1.92 12.05 -5.08
N SER A 100 2.50 13.21 -5.37
CA SER A 100 3.04 14.13 -4.37
C SER A 100 1.97 14.54 -3.34
N GLY A 101 0.80 15.00 -3.81
CA GLY A 101 -0.32 15.35 -2.93
C GLY A 101 -0.81 14.17 -2.08
N THR A 102 -0.86 12.97 -2.65
CA THR A 102 -1.27 11.76 -1.92
C THR A 102 -0.24 11.37 -0.86
N ILE A 103 1.06 11.47 -1.17
CA ILE A 103 2.14 11.18 -0.23
C ILE A 103 2.09 12.17 0.94
N SER A 104 1.91 13.46 0.67
CA SER A 104 1.81 14.48 1.72
C SER A 104 0.56 14.34 2.60
N SER A 105 -0.56 13.85 2.06
CA SER A 105 -1.83 13.79 2.80
C SER A 105 -2.12 12.45 3.49
N LYS A 106 -1.52 11.33 3.05
CA LYS A 106 -1.89 9.98 3.53
C LYS A 106 -0.70 9.10 3.91
N SER A 107 0.53 9.52 3.66
CA SER A 107 1.68 8.64 3.84
C SER A 107 2.32 8.86 5.21
N MET A 108 2.22 7.85 6.07
CA MET A 108 3.27 7.60 7.06
C MET A 108 4.54 7.25 6.29
N THR A 109 5.26 8.26 5.83
CA THR A 109 6.54 8.07 5.16
C THR A 109 7.46 7.28 6.08
N VAL A 110 8.34 6.45 5.53
CA VAL A 110 9.29 5.65 6.35
C VAL A 110 10.08 6.58 7.29
N GLU A 111 10.45 7.76 6.81
CA GLU A 111 11.11 8.78 7.61
C GLU A 111 10.20 9.36 8.71
N GLY A 112 8.93 9.60 8.42
CA GLY A 112 7.93 10.00 9.41
C GLY A 112 7.72 8.93 10.49
N GLN A 113 7.64 7.66 10.10
CA GLN A 113 7.56 6.53 11.04
C GLN A 113 8.80 6.45 11.93
N LYS A 114 10.00 6.62 11.34
CA LYS A 114 11.27 6.65 12.07
C LYS A 114 11.27 7.77 13.12
N ARG A 115 10.85 8.99 12.75
CA ARG A 115 10.77 10.11 13.68
C ARG A 115 9.85 9.81 14.86
N VAL A 116 8.63 9.32 14.60
CA VAL A 116 7.67 8.97 15.65
C VAL A 116 8.22 7.88 16.58
N LEU A 117 8.95 6.90 16.03
CA LEU A 117 9.61 5.86 16.81
C LEU A 117 10.69 6.44 17.73
N GLU A 118 11.54 7.32 17.22
CA GLU A 118 12.59 7.99 18.00
C GLU A 118 12.01 8.83 19.14
N GLU A 119 10.96 9.62 18.87
CA GLU A 119 10.25 10.41 19.88
C GLU A 119 9.63 9.51 20.96
N THR A 120 9.00 8.41 20.56
CA THR A 120 8.39 7.45 21.50
C THR A 120 9.47 6.77 22.36
N MET A 121 10.60 6.38 21.78
CA MET A 121 11.72 5.81 22.52
C MET A 121 12.29 6.79 23.54
N GLN A 122 12.38 8.08 23.20
CA GLN A 122 12.83 9.12 24.11
C GLN A 122 11.89 9.25 25.32
N GLN A 123 10.57 9.27 25.08
CA GLN A 123 9.58 9.32 26.16
C GLN A 123 9.65 8.08 27.06
N LEU A 124 9.83 6.89 26.48
CA LEU A 124 9.99 5.65 27.24
C LEU A 124 11.24 5.66 28.13
N ASN A 125 12.36 6.17 27.61
CA ASN A 125 13.58 6.35 28.40
C ASN A 125 13.38 7.35 29.54
N GLN A 126 12.76 8.50 29.28
CA GLN A 126 12.45 9.48 30.31
C GLN A 126 11.57 8.90 31.42
N ARG A 127 10.54 8.12 31.04
CA ARG A 127 9.68 7.41 31.99
C ARG A 127 10.45 6.41 32.84
N ARG A 128 11.35 5.63 32.23
CA ARG A 128 12.21 4.67 32.94
C ARG A 128 13.09 5.39 33.97
N ASP A 129 13.71 6.50 33.59
CA ASP A 129 14.61 7.23 34.48
C ASP A 129 13.85 7.87 35.65
N LEU A 130 12.63 8.37 35.42
CA LEU A 130 11.73 8.85 36.48
C LEU A 130 11.32 7.72 37.44
N MET A 131 10.95 6.55 36.92
CA MET A 131 10.63 5.39 37.76
C MET A 131 11.83 4.97 38.63
N ASN A 132 13.04 5.00 38.07
CA ASN A 132 14.26 4.69 38.82
C ASN A 132 14.51 5.71 39.93
N LYS A 133 14.38 7.01 39.65
CA LYS A 133 14.52 8.07 40.66
C LYS A 133 13.50 7.92 41.79
N TYR A 134 12.24 7.68 41.44
CA TYR A 134 11.18 7.46 42.42
C TYR A 134 11.46 6.26 43.31
N ARG A 135 11.88 5.14 42.70
CA ARG A 135 12.30 3.94 43.44
C ARG A 135 13.41 4.27 44.44
N SER A 136 14.47 4.93 44.01
CA SER A 136 15.58 5.31 44.89
C SER A 136 15.11 6.20 46.05
N SER A 137 14.27 7.20 45.79
CA SER A 137 13.74 8.06 46.85
C SER A 137 12.88 7.30 47.86
N VAL A 138 12.08 6.32 47.42
CA VAL A 138 11.31 5.45 48.32
C VAL A 138 12.24 4.57 49.17
N GLU A 139 13.25 3.98 48.56
CA GLU A 139 14.26 3.17 49.26
C GLU A 139 15.01 4.00 50.31
N GLU A 140 15.40 5.24 49.99
CA GLU A 140 16.02 6.17 50.93
C GLU A 140 15.12 6.50 52.13
N VAL A 141 13.83 6.76 51.89
CA VAL A 141 12.85 7.02 52.96
C VAL A 141 12.64 5.80 53.84
N MET A 142 12.55 4.60 53.25
CA MET A 142 12.42 3.35 54.01
C MET A 142 13.65 3.06 54.86
N ASN A 143 14.85 3.29 54.31
CA ASN A 143 16.11 3.05 55.02
C ASN A 143 16.34 4.09 56.14
N SER A 144 15.91 5.34 55.95
CA SER A 144 15.98 6.38 56.98
C SER A 144 14.93 6.26 58.09
N SER A 145 13.84 5.53 57.85
CA SER A 145 12.78 5.27 58.86
C SER A 145 13.03 4.02 59.71
N ASN A 146 14.13 3.28 59.46
CA ASN A 146 14.47 2.03 60.15
C ASN A 146 15.64 2.20 61.14
N ILE A 147 15.86 3.45 61.60
CA ILE A 147 16.77 3.87 62.68
C ILE A 147 15.92 4.51 63.77
#